data_AF-A0A5N7ABF4-F1
#
_entry.id   AF-A0A5N7ABF4-F1
#
_cell.length_a   1.000
_cell.length_b   1.000
_cell.length_c   1.000
_cell.angle_alpha   90.00
_cell.angle_beta   90.00
_cell.angle_gamma   90.00
#
_symmetry.space_group_name_H-M   'P 1'
#
loop_
_entity.id
_entity.type
_entity.pdbx_description
1 polymer ?
#
loop_
_entity_poly.entity_id
_entity_poly.type
_entity_poly.pdbx_seq_one_letter_code
_entity_poly.pdbx_strand_id
1 'polypeptide(L)'
;MFKPSQPMMARLRLTTKQVNGGYYKGNRTGAMGYFAKNGSYVIDWKKVRTFVVPDNLGEFKLTPFVTQRMSPTKSKYTRDMEKDSKLITVERAFGGKDYLDMWASDNGQEVLEQERLEQDTPRH
;
A
#
# COMPACT_ATOMS: atom_id res chain seq x y z
N MET A 1 -14.93 -28.94 -24.75
CA MET A 1 -13.98 -27.82 -24.86
C MET A 1 -14.01 -27.28 -26.28
N PHE A 2 -14.46 -26.03 -26.47
CA PHE A 2 -14.56 -25.40 -27.79
C PHE A 2 -13.15 -25.16 -28.36
N LYS A 3 -12.88 -25.68 -29.56
CA LYS A 3 -11.65 -25.39 -30.31
C LYS A 3 -12.00 -24.36 -31.39
N PRO A 4 -11.40 -23.16 -31.36
CA PRO A 4 -11.68 -22.11 -32.33
C PRO A 4 -11.29 -22.53 -33.76
N SER A 5 -12.01 -22.02 -34.77
CA SER A 5 -11.71 -22.31 -36.17
C SER A 5 -10.35 -21.72 -36.59
N GLN A 6 -9.70 -22.34 -37.58
CA GLN A 6 -8.39 -21.91 -38.10
C GLN A 6 -8.31 -20.41 -38.45
N PRO A 7 -9.29 -19.79 -39.13
CA PRO A 7 -9.25 -18.34 -39.40
C PRO A 7 -9.40 -17.48 -38.13
N MET A 8 -10.09 -18.00 -37.11
CA MET A 8 -10.20 -17.30 -35.82
C MET A 8 -8.88 -17.34 -35.04
N MET A 9 -8.14 -18.46 -35.10
CA MET A 9 -6.81 -18.56 -34.48
C MET A 9 -5.79 -17.58 -35.06
N ALA A 10 -5.88 -17.25 -36.35
CA ALA A 10 -4.98 -16.29 -37.02
C ALA A 10 -5.12 -14.85 -36.52
N ARG A 11 -6.22 -14.51 -35.83
CA ARG A 11 -6.51 -13.16 -35.31
C ARG A 11 -6.30 -13.03 -33.80
N LEU A 12 -6.04 -14.13 -33.10
CA LEU A 12 -5.79 -14.12 -31.67
C LEU A 12 -4.39 -13.60 -31.37
N ARG A 13 -4.23 -12.89 -30.24
CA ARG A 13 -2.92 -12.39 -29.82
C ARG A 13 -1.98 -13.55 -29.52
N LEU A 14 -0.76 -13.46 -30.03
CA LEU A 14 0.28 -14.45 -29.77
C LEU A 14 0.61 -14.56 -28.28
N THR A 15 0.76 -15.79 -27.83
CA THR A 15 1.20 -16.24 -26.52
C THR A 15 2.50 -17.02 -26.69
N THR A 16 3.20 -17.28 -25.59
CA THR A 16 4.51 -17.95 -25.58
C THR A 16 4.49 -19.38 -26.14
N LYS A 17 3.32 -20.00 -26.29
CA LYS A 17 3.17 -21.42 -26.70
C LYS A 17 2.64 -21.59 -28.13
N GLN A 18 2.43 -20.51 -28.86
CA GLN A 18 1.80 -20.54 -30.19
C GLN A 18 2.80 -20.52 -31.35
N VAL A 19 4.05 -20.13 -31.11
CA VAL A 19 5.11 -19.99 -32.13
C VAL A 19 6.43 -20.53 -31.59
N ASN A 20 7.32 -20.97 -32.49
CA ASN A 20 8.62 -21.55 -32.14
C ASN A 20 9.72 -20.47 -31.97
N GLY A 21 10.99 -20.89 -31.97
CA GLY A 21 12.18 -20.11 -31.64
C GLY A 21 12.20 -18.65 -32.10
N GLY A 22 12.68 -17.78 -31.22
CA GLY A 22 12.82 -16.34 -31.44
C GLY A 22 11.70 -15.48 -30.85
N TYR A 23 10.50 -16.03 -30.64
CA TYR A 23 9.43 -15.30 -29.97
C TYR A 23 9.51 -15.41 -28.45
N TYR A 24 10.00 -14.35 -27.80
CA TYR A 24 9.98 -14.22 -26.35
C TYR A 24 8.90 -13.22 -25.91
N LYS A 25 8.05 -13.64 -24.95
CA LYS A 25 7.03 -12.77 -24.33
C LYS A 25 7.08 -12.95 -22.82
N GLY A 26 7.41 -11.87 -22.10
CA GLY A 26 7.56 -11.88 -20.64
C GLY A 26 6.23 -11.88 -19.87
N ASN A 27 6.30 -12.26 -18.59
CA ASN A 27 5.15 -12.37 -17.68
C ASN A 27 5.15 -11.27 -16.58
N ARG A 28 5.76 -10.11 -16.85
CA ARG A 28 5.86 -8.97 -15.91
C ARG A 28 6.52 -9.32 -14.57
N THR A 29 7.48 -10.25 -14.57
CA THR A 29 8.28 -10.58 -13.38
C THR A 29 9.19 -9.43 -12.93
N GLY A 30 9.43 -8.44 -13.79
CA GLY A 30 10.34 -7.31 -13.57
C GLY A 30 11.78 -7.65 -13.96
N ALA A 31 12.60 -6.62 -14.19
CA ALA A 31 14.02 -6.77 -14.51
C ALA A 31 14.85 -6.78 -13.22
N MET A 32 15.41 -7.94 -12.88
CA MET A 32 16.20 -8.17 -11.65
C MET A 32 17.69 -7.90 -11.83
N GLY A 33 18.08 -7.28 -12.94
CA GLY A 33 19.46 -7.28 -13.40
C GLY A 33 19.55 -6.88 -14.87
N TYR A 34 20.62 -7.30 -15.53
CA TYR A 34 20.91 -6.98 -16.93
C TYR A 34 21.59 -8.14 -17.65
N PHE A 35 21.49 -8.16 -18.98
CA PHE A 35 22.22 -9.10 -19.83
C PHE A 35 23.63 -8.55 -20.10
N ALA A 36 24.66 -9.35 -19.85
CA ALA A 36 26.04 -9.05 -20.21
C ALA A 36 26.28 -9.28 -21.72
N LYS A 37 27.38 -8.74 -22.26
CA LYS A 37 27.71 -8.82 -23.70
C LYS A 37 27.84 -10.25 -24.24
N ASN A 38 28.18 -11.21 -23.37
CA ASN A 38 28.28 -12.64 -23.69
C ASN A 38 26.94 -13.39 -23.61
N GLY A 39 25.82 -12.69 -23.37
CA GLY A 39 24.49 -13.27 -23.24
C GLY A 39 24.14 -13.83 -21.86
N SER A 40 25.05 -13.78 -20.87
CA SER A 40 24.73 -14.20 -19.50
C SER A 40 23.86 -13.14 -18.80
N TYR A 41 23.04 -13.56 -17.84
CA TYR A 41 22.25 -12.64 -17.02
C TYR A 41 22.94 -12.38 -15.68
N VAL A 42 23.17 -11.11 -15.35
CA VAL A 42 23.79 -10.68 -14.09
C VAL A 42 22.71 -10.07 -13.20
N ILE A 43 22.61 -10.55 -11.96
CA ILE A 43 21.60 -10.12 -10.98
C ILE A 43 22.07 -8.85 -10.27
N ASP A 44 21.19 -7.85 -10.21
CA ASP A 44 21.35 -6.64 -9.39
C ASP A 44 20.51 -6.78 -8.12
N TRP A 45 21.17 -7.10 -7.01
CA TRP A 45 20.52 -7.35 -5.72
C TRP A 45 19.72 -6.15 -5.18
N LYS A 46 19.99 -4.92 -5.65
CA LYS A 46 19.20 -3.73 -5.27
C LYS A 46 17.79 -3.73 -5.88
N LYS A 47 17.58 -4.47 -6.98
CA LYS A 47 16.28 -4.60 -7.68
C LYS A 47 15.50 -5.84 -7.26
N VAL A 48 16.15 -6.76 -6.56
CA VAL A 48 15.53 -7.99 -6.06
C VAL A 48 14.56 -7.61 -4.93
N ARG A 49 13.28 -7.97 -5.11
CA ARG A 49 12.24 -7.72 -4.11
C ARG A 49 12.40 -8.69 -2.94
N THR A 50 12.39 -8.16 -1.73
CA THR A 50 12.31 -8.92 -0.48
C THR A 50 10.96 -8.67 0.19
N PHE A 51 10.46 -9.67 0.91
CA PHE A 51 9.27 -9.55 1.75
C PHE A 51 9.72 -9.65 3.21
N VAL A 52 9.81 -8.49 3.87
CA VAL A 52 10.33 -8.42 5.24
C VAL A 52 9.28 -8.93 6.21
N VAL A 53 9.64 -9.97 6.97
CA VAL A 53 8.80 -10.52 8.03
C VAL A 53 9.17 -9.80 9.34
N PRO A 54 8.20 -9.21 10.07
CA PRO A 54 8.48 -8.59 11.37
C PRO A 54 8.99 -9.60 12.39
N ASP A 55 9.84 -9.12 13.32
CA ASP A 55 10.33 -9.94 14.42
C ASP A 55 9.18 -10.33 15.38
N ASN A 56 9.29 -11.51 15.99
CA ASN A 56 8.34 -12.06 16.97
C ASN A 56 6.88 -12.19 16.49
N LEU A 57 6.65 -12.29 15.17
CA LEU A 57 5.31 -12.43 14.59
C LEU A 57 4.55 -13.66 15.12
N GLY A 58 5.24 -14.75 15.48
CA GLY A 58 4.63 -15.96 16.02
C GLY A 58 4.09 -15.82 17.45
N GLU A 59 4.60 -14.87 18.22
CA GLU A 59 4.17 -14.59 19.60
C GLU A 59 3.12 -13.47 19.66
N PHE A 60 2.86 -12.82 18.51
CA PHE A 60 1.97 -11.69 18.42
C PHE A 60 0.51 -12.11 18.61
N LYS A 61 -0.21 -11.38 19.47
CA LYS A 61 -1.56 -11.77 19.91
C LYS A 61 -2.65 -11.47 18.88
N LEU A 62 -2.39 -10.59 17.90
CA LEU A 62 -3.40 -10.23 16.92
C LEU A 62 -3.58 -11.37 15.91
N THR A 63 -4.84 -11.74 15.69
CA THR A 63 -5.24 -12.79 14.75
C THR A 63 -6.04 -12.16 13.61
N PRO A 64 -6.20 -12.84 12.45
CA PRO A 64 -7.00 -12.31 11.34
C PRO A 64 -8.51 -12.20 11.64
N PHE A 65 -8.97 -12.67 12.79
CA PHE A 65 -10.38 -12.66 13.17
C PHE A 65 -10.60 -11.91 14.49
N VAL A 66 -11.78 -11.31 14.62
CA VAL A 66 -12.25 -10.64 15.83
C VAL A 66 -13.48 -11.38 16.36
N THR A 67 -13.69 -11.36 17.67
CA THR A 67 -14.86 -11.97 18.29
C THR A 67 -16.16 -11.26 17.88
N GLN A 68 -17.21 -12.03 17.56
CA GLN A 68 -18.53 -11.49 17.25
C GLN A 68 -19.24 -10.86 18.46
N ARG A 69 -18.78 -11.16 19.68
CA ARG A 69 -19.32 -10.54 20.91
C ARG A 69 -19.04 -9.04 20.97
N MET A 70 -18.02 -8.57 20.26
CA MET A 70 -17.70 -7.15 20.15
C MET A 70 -18.39 -6.58 18.92
N SER A 71 -19.29 -5.61 19.12
CA SER A 71 -19.87 -4.87 18.01
C SER A 71 -18.80 -4.03 17.30
N PRO A 72 -18.86 -3.85 15.98
CA PRO A 72 -17.93 -2.98 15.25
C PRO A 72 -17.90 -1.56 15.82
N THR A 73 -16.71 -1.09 16.17
CA THR A 73 -16.51 0.27 16.68
C THR A 73 -16.69 1.28 15.55
N LYS A 74 -17.61 2.24 15.72
CA LYS A 74 -17.83 3.34 14.77
C LYS A 74 -16.73 4.40 14.88
N SER A 75 -16.49 5.14 13.80
CA SER A 75 -15.52 6.24 13.79
C SER A 75 -15.95 7.35 14.76
N LYS A 76 -14.99 7.95 15.47
CA LYS A 76 -15.20 9.16 16.27
C LYS A 76 -15.20 10.44 15.42
N TYR A 77 -14.66 10.36 14.20
CA TYR A 77 -14.55 11.50 13.31
C TYR A 77 -15.85 11.62 12.51
N THR A 78 -16.74 12.48 13.00
CA THR A 78 -17.98 12.83 12.32
C THR A 78 -18.03 14.32 11.98
N ARG A 79 -18.87 14.67 11.01
CA ARG A 79 -19.25 16.04 10.68
C ARG A 79 -20.75 16.09 10.51
N ASP A 80 -21.37 17.10 11.09
CA ASP A 80 -22.77 17.39 10.84
C ASP A 80 -22.90 18.17 9.52
N MET A 81 -23.78 17.70 8.65
CA MET A 81 -24.10 18.35 7.39
C MET A 81 -25.61 18.58 7.31
N GLU A 82 -26.00 19.78 6.90
CA GLU A 82 -27.40 20.09 6.63
C GLU A 82 -27.75 19.64 5.21
N LYS A 83 -28.74 18.76 5.09
CA LYS A 83 -29.30 18.32 3.81
C LYS A 83 -30.81 18.34 3.91
N ASP A 84 -31.48 19.01 2.99
CA ASP A 84 -32.94 19.10 2.91
C ASP A 84 -33.59 19.53 4.25
N SER A 85 -33.03 20.58 4.88
CA SER A 85 -33.49 21.14 6.17
C SER A 85 -33.44 20.15 7.34
N LYS A 86 -32.61 19.10 7.26
CA LYS A 86 -32.30 18.16 8.34
C LYS A 86 -30.80 18.10 8.60
N LEU A 87 -30.42 18.08 9.87
CA LEU A 87 -29.05 17.83 10.31
C LEU A 87 -28.75 16.33 10.24
N ILE A 88 -27.74 15.95 9.46
CA ILE A 88 -27.28 14.57 9.32
C ILE A 88 -25.81 14.49 9.76
N THR A 89 -25.53 13.63 10.74
CA THR A 89 -24.16 13.31 11.15
C THR A 89 -23.58 12.28 10.18
N VAL A 90 -22.50 12.66 9.50
CA VAL A 90 -21.80 11.81 8.52
C VAL A 90 -20.38 11.54 9.01
N GLU A 91 -19.89 10.33 8.79
CA GLU A 91 -18.49 10.01 9.07
C GLU A 91 -17.57 10.83 8.15
N ARG A 92 -16.57 11.47 8.73
CA ARG A 92 -15.53 12.19 8.00
C ARG A 92 -14.20 11.45 8.12
N ALA A 93 -13.33 11.65 7.15
CA ALA A 93 -11.97 11.13 7.21
C ALA A 93 -11.17 11.79 8.35
N PHE A 94 -10.19 11.04 8.85
CA PHE A 94 -9.16 11.54 9.74
C PHE A 94 -8.29 12.56 9.00
N GLY A 95 -8.26 13.80 9.50
CA GLY A 95 -7.57 14.93 8.88
C GLY A 95 -6.20 15.20 9.49
N GLY A 96 -5.42 16.04 8.82
CA GLY A 96 -4.10 16.45 9.31
C GLY A 96 -4.15 17.18 10.65
N LYS A 97 -5.17 18.02 10.89
CA LYS A 97 -5.34 18.69 12.19
C LYS A 97 -5.64 17.72 13.32
N ASP A 98 -6.50 16.73 13.08
CA ASP A 98 -6.78 15.67 14.07
C ASP A 98 -5.52 14.88 14.42
N TYR A 99 -4.64 14.64 13.43
CA TYR A 99 -3.35 14.03 13.68
C TYR A 99 -2.44 14.90 14.53
N LEU A 100 -2.34 16.20 14.24
CA LEU A 100 -1.52 17.11 15.05
C LEU A 100 -2.02 17.18 16.50
N ASP A 101 -3.34 17.27 16.69
CA ASP A 101 -3.94 17.32 18.04
C ASP A 101 -3.68 16.00 18.80
N MET A 102 -3.81 14.84 18.13
CA MET A 102 -3.50 13.52 18.70
C MET A 102 -2.00 13.34 18.98
N TRP A 103 -1.13 13.77 18.07
CA TRP A 103 0.32 13.70 18.25
C TRP A 103 0.77 14.57 19.42
N ALA A 104 0.24 15.78 19.53
CA ALA A 104 0.54 16.69 20.62
C ALA A 104 0.07 16.16 21.98
N SER A 105 -1.07 15.45 22.03
CA SER A 105 -1.55 14.82 23.26
C SER A 105 -0.68 13.63 23.70
N ASP A 106 -0.21 12.82 22.75
CA ASP A 106 0.47 11.56 23.04
C ASP A 106 1.98 11.75 23.26
N ASN A 107 2.59 12.81 22.70
CA ASN A 107 4.05 13.04 22.72
C ASN A 107 4.42 14.32 23.49
N GLY A 108 3.81 14.54 24.65
CA GLY A 108 3.97 15.80 25.39
C GLY A 108 5.43 16.21 25.70
N GLN A 109 6.35 15.25 25.85
CA GLN A 109 7.76 15.57 26.07
C GLN A 109 8.42 16.22 24.84
N GLU A 110 8.17 15.69 23.64
CA GLU A 110 8.72 16.24 22.38
C GLU A 110 8.12 17.62 22.08
N VAL A 111 6.83 17.81 22.40
CA VAL A 111 6.14 19.11 22.23
C VAL A 111 6.75 20.16 23.14
N LEU A 112 6.94 19.86 24.44
CA LEU A 112 7.54 20.80 25.40
C LEU A 112 8.99 21.16 25.04
N GLU A 113 9.75 20.21 24.48
CA GLU A 113 11.09 20.47 23.98
C GLU A 113 11.07 21.37 22.74
N GLN A 114 10.15 21.16 21.79
CA GLN A 114 9.96 22.06 20.66
C GLN A 114 9.56 23.47 21.10
N GLU A 115 8.58 23.61 22.00
CA GLU A 115 8.13 24.91 22.51
C GLU A 115 9.28 25.69 23.18
N ARG A 116 10.16 25.00 23.91
CA ARG A 116 11.36 25.61 24.50
C ARG A 116 12.31 26.11 23.42
N LEU A 117 12.61 25.29 22.42
CA LEU A 117 13.49 25.67 21.30
C LEU A 117 12.92 26.85 20.49
N GLU A 118 11.60 26.92 20.31
CA GLU A 118 10.94 28.05 19.66
C GLU A 118 11.01 29.35 20.47
N GLN A 119 10.94 29.26 21.81
CA GLN A 119 11.12 30.41 22.69
C GLN A 119 12.56 30.93 22.69
N ASP A 120 13.54 30.02 22.61
CA ASP A 120 14.97 30.34 22.57
C ASP A 120 15.42 30.86 21.19
N THR A 121 14.62 30.67 20.14
CA THR A 121 14.93 31.14 18.79
C THR A 121 14.49 32.61 18.63
N PRO A 122 15.42 33.56 18.40
CA PRO A 122 15.04 34.95 18.18
C PRO A 122 14.23 35.06 16.89
N ARG A 123 12.99 35.56 17.00
CA ARG A 123 12.18 35.93 15.83
C ARG A 123 12.81 37.15 15.17
N HIS A 124 13.40 36.94 13.99
CA HIS A 124 13.91 38.00 13.13
C HIS A 124 12.78 38.84 12.52
#